data_AF-A0A9X8DJ68-F1
#
_entry.id   AF-A0A9X8DJ68-F1
#
_cell.length_a   1.000
_cell.length_b   1.000
_cell.length_c   1.000
_cell.angle_alpha   90.00
_cell.angle_beta   90.00
_cell.angle_gamma   90.00
#
_symmetry.space_group_name_H-M   'P 1'
#
loop_
_entity.id
_entity.type
_entity.pdbx_description
1 polymer ?
#
loop_
_entity_poly.entity_id
_entity_poly.type
_entity_poly.pdbx_seq_one_letter_code
_entity_poly.pdbx_strand_id
1 'polypeptide(L)'
;MSIYSFPVLKMTGIIQFIRDSKLSISEEDIKNCDPAAVRRFFEAFFEVILDISKDDLTQPALSGLSALQHPNLHESSVPELAFFRTSKKLLEACGVDDFTWRDIQKPTLKRLRYLLSAIINFSKFKEERKVHFDQYLKTTVPSPSHVLRSLTYLDTLQDNLLRTKQQVEDENVALRRQLEELQSKQAAEAPALQVVIDECAAMEVDIGVLNTRQSVLQPEVKALKAQVAQLNDDIVPITFIRMNLNDLLEAIEGDMNKVKVEKENVTQLHQTYEGIVSKAKLAVAHKARVEILLDQRRDQLEVYKQQARTKMQAAEHV
;
A
#
# COMPACT_ATOMS: atom_id res chain seq x y z
N MET A 1 4.56 -83.89 -59.47
CA MET A 1 4.73 -82.48 -59.02
C MET A 1 3.44 -82.08 -58.31
N SER A 2 3.52 -81.54 -57.09
CA SER A 2 2.33 -81.10 -56.34
C SER A 2 1.73 -79.89 -57.05
N ILE A 3 0.45 -79.97 -57.43
CA ILE A 3 -0.32 -78.88 -58.03
C ILE A 3 -0.58 -77.75 -57.02
N TYR A 4 -0.38 -78.03 -55.72
CA TYR A 4 -0.64 -77.11 -54.62
C TYR A 4 0.66 -76.61 -53.97
N SER A 5 0.64 -75.36 -53.50
CA SER A 5 1.71 -74.67 -52.77
C SER A 5 2.00 -75.27 -51.38
N PHE A 6 1.08 -76.07 -50.84
CA PHE A 6 1.20 -76.74 -49.55
C PHE A 6 0.70 -78.20 -49.63
N PRO A 7 1.15 -79.09 -48.71
CA PRO A 7 0.73 -80.48 -48.71
C PRO A 7 -0.73 -80.63 -48.23
N VAL A 8 -1.54 -81.37 -48.99
CA VAL A 8 -2.91 -81.72 -48.56
C VAL A 8 -2.86 -82.90 -47.58
N LEU A 9 -3.24 -82.64 -46.33
CA LEU A 9 -3.15 -83.60 -45.24
C LEU A 9 -4.21 -84.70 -45.35
N LYS A 10 -3.88 -85.89 -44.85
CA LYS A 10 -4.87 -86.95 -44.59
C LYS A 10 -5.73 -86.55 -43.40
N MET A 11 -6.95 -87.09 -43.32
CA MET A 11 -7.87 -86.80 -42.21
C MET A 11 -7.22 -87.06 -40.85
N THR A 12 -6.49 -88.16 -40.70
CA THR A 12 -5.76 -88.49 -39.49
C THR A 12 -4.78 -87.40 -39.05
N GLY A 13 -4.08 -86.75 -39.98
CA GLY A 13 -3.17 -85.66 -39.69
C GLY A 13 -3.88 -84.37 -39.26
N ILE A 14 -5.07 -84.11 -39.83
CA ILE A 14 -5.91 -82.97 -39.44
C ILE A 14 -6.46 -83.18 -38.03
N ILE A 15 -7.01 -84.36 -37.73
CA ILE A 15 -7.52 -84.71 -36.40
C ILE A 15 -6.42 -84.66 -35.34
N GLN A 16 -5.22 -85.16 -35.68
CA GLN A 16 -4.09 -85.08 -34.76
C GLN A 16 -3.74 -83.62 -34.44
N PHE A 17 -3.67 -82.75 -35.45
CA PHE A 17 -3.41 -81.32 -35.23
C PHE A 17 -4.47 -80.65 -34.36
N ILE A 18 -5.76 -80.94 -34.60
CA ILE A 18 -6.88 -80.41 -33.81
C ILE A 18 -6.74 -80.82 -32.34
N ARG A 19 -6.39 -82.08 -32.08
CA ARG A 19 -6.16 -82.61 -30.73
C ARG A 19 -4.95 -81.94 -30.06
N ASP A 20 -3.84 -81.83 -30.78
CA ASP A 20 -2.61 -81.21 -30.26
C ASP A 20 -2.82 -79.72 -29.94
N SER A 21 -3.64 -79.04 -30.76
CA SER A 21 -4.03 -77.64 -30.57
C SER A 21 -5.15 -77.44 -29.55
N LYS A 22 -5.64 -78.52 -28.91
CA LYS A 22 -6.73 -78.52 -27.91
C LYS A 22 -8.03 -77.85 -28.40
N LEU A 23 -8.32 -77.97 -29.69
CA LEU A 23 -9.55 -77.42 -30.26
C LEU A 23 -10.72 -78.39 -29.96
N SER A 24 -11.82 -77.87 -29.44
CA SER A 24 -13.01 -78.64 -29.03
C SER A 24 -13.88 -79.08 -30.21
N ILE A 25 -13.33 -79.90 -31.12
CA ILE A 25 -14.02 -80.31 -32.35
C ILE A 25 -13.82 -81.79 -32.64
N SER A 26 -14.91 -82.48 -33.02
CA SER A 26 -14.89 -83.94 -33.24
C SER A 26 -14.52 -84.32 -34.67
N GLU A 27 -14.12 -85.57 -34.89
CA GLU A 27 -13.88 -86.09 -36.23
C GLU A 27 -15.18 -86.22 -37.06
N GLU A 28 -16.30 -86.49 -36.40
CA GLU A 28 -17.60 -86.61 -37.04
C GLU A 28 -18.09 -85.26 -37.60
N ASP A 29 -17.85 -84.18 -36.86
CA ASP A 29 -18.14 -82.81 -37.28
C ASP A 29 -17.49 -82.48 -38.64
N ILE A 30 -16.24 -82.92 -38.86
CA ILE A 30 -15.53 -82.73 -40.13
C ILE A 30 -16.10 -83.62 -41.23
N LYS A 31 -16.32 -84.91 -40.92
CA LYS A 31 -16.82 -85.88 -41.90
C LYS A 31 -18.19 -85.50 -42.43
N ASN A 32 -19.07 -85.04 -41.55
CA ASN A 32 -20.43 -84.63 -41.88
C ASN A 32 -20.47 -83.27 -42.59
N CYS A 33 -19.37 -82.50 -42.56
CA CYS A 33 -19.30 -81.17 -43.13
C CYS A 33 -20.44 -80.28 -42.62
N ASP A 34 -20.70 -80.32 -41.30
CA ASP A 34 -21.72 -79.47 -40.70
C ASP A 34 -21.27 -77.99 -40.78
N PRO A 35 -22.06 -77.08 -41.39
CA PRO A 35 -21.68 -75.67 -41.51
C PRO A 35 -21.36 -75.01 -40.17
N ALA A 36 -22.08 -75.36 -39.09
CA ALA A 36 -21.82 -74.80 -37.77
C ALA A 36 -20.49 -75.31 -37.20
N ALA A 37 -20.15 -76.58 -37.38
CA ALA A 37 -18.84 -77.10 -37.08
C ALA A 37 -17.73 -76.45 -37.92
N VAL A 38 -17.91 -76.29 -39.23
CA VAL A 38 -16.94 -75.59 -40.10
C VAL A 38 -16.71 -74.17 -39.63
N ARG A 39 -17.76 -73.46 -39.24
CA ARG A 39 -17.62 -72.13 -38.65
C ARG A 39 -16.78 -72.15 -37.36
N ARG A 40 -17.07 -73.08 -36.44
CA ARG A 40 -16.27 -73.26 -35.21
C ARG A 40 -14.80 -73.58 -35.51
N PHE A 41 -14.49 -74.30 -36.58
CA PHE A 41 -13.10 -74.51 -37.02
C PHE A 41 -12.40 -73.21 -37.33
N PHE A 42 -12.99 -72.39 -38.20
CA PHE A 42 -12.40 -71.11 -38.57
C PHE A 42 -12.27 -70.17 -37.37
N GLU A 43 -13.29 -70.07 -36.52
CA GLU A 43 -13.23 -69.27 -35.29
C GLU A 43 -12.09 -69.71 -34.37
N ALA A 44 -11.93 -71.02 -34.16
CA ALA A 44 -10.83 -71.55 -33.36
C ALA A 44 -9.45 -71.23 -33.97
N PHE A 45 -9.34 -71.27 -35.30
CA PHE A 45 -8.12 -70.85 -35.99
C PHE A 45 -7.89 -69.34 -35.96
N PHE A 46 -8.93 -68.51 -35.92
CA PHE A 46 -8.78 -67.07 -35.73
C PHE A 46 -8.21 -66.74 -34.35
N GLU A 47 -8.66 -67.44 -33.32
CA GLU A 47 -8.14 -67.25 -31.97
C GLU A 47 -6.66 -67.66 -31.90
N VAL A 48 -6.31 -68.84 -32.42
CA VAL A 48 -4.91 -69.33 -32.38
C VAL A 48 -3.96 -68.55 -33.29
N ILE A 49 -4.41 -68.18 -34.50
CA ILE A 49 -3.54 -67.62 -35.55
C ILE A 49 -3.61 -66.10 -35.60
N LEU A 50 -4.77 -65.50 -35.35
CA LEU A 50 -4.96 -64.05 -35.49
C LEU A 50 -5.14 -63.34 -34.15
N ASP A 51 -5.31 -64.07 -33.05
CA ASP A 51 -5.69 -63.52 -31.74
C ASP A 51 -7.00 -62.71 -31.82
N ILE A 52 -7.93 -63.19 -32.67
CA ILE A 52 -9.25 -62.60 -32.87
C ILE A 52 -10.28 -63.56 -32.29
N SER A 53 -10.98 -63.11 -31.25
CA SER A 53 -12.06 -63.88 -30.63
C SER A 53 -13.35 -63.78 -31.44
N LYS A 54 -14.31 -64.65 -31.10
CA LYS A 54 -15.66 -64.57 -31.64
C LYS A 54 -16.34 -63.24 -31.30
N ASP A 55 -16.09 -62.72 -30.10
CA ASP A 55 -16.68 -61.45 -29.66
C ASP A 55 -16.15 -60.28 -30.49
N ASP A 56 -14.85 -60.27 -30.80
CA ASP A 56 -14.22 -59.26 -31.68
C ASP A 56 -14.84 -59.23 -33.07
N LEU A 57 -15.24 -60.38 -33.61
CA LEU A 57 -15.92 -60.48 -34.90
C LEU A 57 -17.36 -59.97 -34.87
N THR A 58 -17.99 -59.99 -33.69
CA THR A 58 -19.38 -59.54 -33.51
C THR A 58 -19.49 -58.05 -33.24
N GLN A 59 -18.41 -57.42 -32.76
CA GLN A 59 -18.39 -55.98 -32.52
C GLN A 59 -18.17 -55.22 -33.84
N PRO A 60 -19.12 -54.38 -34.27
CA PRO A 60 -18.90 -53.52 -35.43
C PRO A 60 -17.78 -52.53 -35.12
N ALA A 61 -16.87 -52.30 -36.07
CA ALA A 61 -15.91 -51.21 -35.96
C ALA A 61 -16.66 -49.88 -35.71
N LEU A 62 -16.31 -49.15 -34.66
CA LEU A 62 -16.99 -47.92 -34.22
C LEU A 62 -17.16 -46.89 -35.37
N SER A 63 -16.21 -46.85 -36.30
CA SER A 63 -16.25 -45.99 -37.50
C SER A 63 -17.32 -46.36 -38.53
N GLY A 64 -17.80 -47.61 -38.52
CA GLY A 64 -18.84 -48.10 -39.44
C GLY A 64 -20.26 -47.92 -38.91
N LEU A 65 -20.43 -47.70 -37.60
CA LEU A 65 -21.75 -47.56 -36.98
C LEU A 65 -22.49 -46.30 -37.47
N SER A 66 -21.78 -45.21 -37.73
CA SER A 66 -22.34 -43.97 -38.27
C SER A 66 -22.80 -44.09 -39.73
N ALA A 67 -22.36 -45.14 -40.45
CA ALA A 67 -22.77 -45.40 -41.83
C ALA A 67 -24.06 -46.24 -41.92
N LEU A 68 -24.48 -46.88 -40.83
CA LEU A 68 -25.69 -47.70 -40.78
C LEU A 68 -26.86 -46.86 -40.23
N GLN A 69 -27.87 -46.58 -41.07
CA GLN A 69 -29.06 -45.84 -40.65
C GLN A 69 -29.89 -46.61 -39.60
N HIS A 70 -29.85 -47.95 -39.65
CA HIS A 70 -30.54 -48.84 -38.72
C HIS A 70 -29.63 -50.00 -38.27
N PRO A 71 -28.69 -49.77 -37.33
CA PRO A 71 -27.71 -50.77 -36.91
C PRO A 71 -28.33 -52.08 -36.42
N ASN A 72 -29.47 -52.02 -35.72
CA ASN A 72 -30.17 -53.18 -35.14
C ASN A 72 -30.63 -54.20 -36.20
N LEU A 73 -30.90 -53.76 -37.44
CA LEU A 73 -31.28 -54.68 -38.53
C LEU A 73 -30.10 -55.51 -39.04
N HIS A 74 -28.88 -55.17 -38.63
CA HIS A 74 -27.65 -55.77 -39.13
C HIS A 74 -26.90 -56.59 -38.08
N GLU A 75 -27.51 -56.85 -36.92
CA GLU A 75 -26.92 -57.64 -35.83
C GLU A 75 -26.46 -59.04 -36.27
N SER A 76 -27.13 -59.66 -37.25
CA SER A 76 -26.71 -60.95 -37.81
C SER A 76 -25.79 -60.82 -39.03
N SER A 77 -26.05 -59.83 -39.90
CA SER A 77 -25.34 -59.71 -41.19
C SER A 77 -23.92 -59.16 -41.04
N VAL A 78 -23.70 -58.22 -40.11
CA VAL A 78 -22.37 -57.61 -39.91
C VAL A 78 -21.36 -58.64 -39.38
N PRO A 79 -21.66 -59.43 -38.33
CA PRO A 79 -20.76 -60.49 -37.87
C PRO A 79 -20.50 -61.55 -38.94
N GLU A 80 -21.50 -61.90 -39.75
CA GLU A 80 -21.35 -62.88 -40.83
C GLU A 80 -20.38 -62.37 -41.92
N LEU A 81 -20.51 -61.11 -42.32
CA LEU A 81 -19.59 -60.46 -43.25
C LEU A 81 -18.17 -60.34 -42.67
N ALA A 82 -18.05 -60.03 -41.38
CA ALA A 82 -16.76 -59.98 -40.69
C ALA A 82 -16.09 -61.35 -40.70
N PHE A 83 -16.83 -62.40 -40.31
CA PHE A 83 -16.36 -63.79 -40.35
C PHE A 83 -15.86 -64.19 -41.74
N PHE A 84 -16.63 -63.91 -42.81
CA PHE A 84 -16.22 -64.25 -44.17
C PHE A 84 -14.99 -63.48 -44.65
N ARG A 85 -14.93 -62.16 -44.39
CA ARG A 85 -13.78 -61.33 -44.76
C ARG A 85 -12.51 -61.80 -44.04
N THR A 86 -12.62 -62.14 -42.76
CA THR A 86 -11.50 -62.67 -41.98
C THR A 86 -11.07 -64.04 -42.49
N SER A 87 -12.02 -64.94 -42.78
CA SER A 87 -11.75 -66.26 -43.39
C SER A 87 -11.01 -66.13 -44.70
N LYS A 88 -11.48 -65.23 -45.58
CA LYS A 88 -10.90 -65.00 -46.91
C LYS A 88 -9.47 -64.48 -46.79
N LYS A 89 -9.24 -63.45 -45.97
CA LYS A 89 -7.90 -62.89 -45.74
C LYS A 89 -6.92 -63.92 -45.16
N LEU A 90 -7.38 -64.74 -44.21
CA LEU A 90 -6.56 -65.81 -43.66
C LEU A 90 -6.17 -66.81 -44.75
N LEU A 91 -7.12 -67.24 -45.57
CA LEU A 91 -6.89 -68.22 -46.62
C LEU A 91 -6.02 -67.68 -47.76
N GLU A 92 -6.19 -66.41 -48.16
CA GLU A 92 -5.29 -65.71 -49.09
C GLU A 92 -3.85 -65.74 -48.54
N ALA A 93 -3.65 -65.45 -47.25
CA ALA A 93 -2.34 -65.56 -46.59
C ALA A 93 -1.80 -67.01 -46.51
N CYS A 94 -2.69 -68.01 -46.51
CA CYS A 94 -2.33 -69.42 -46.62
C CYS A 94 -2.07 -69.89 -48.06
N GLY A 95 -2.24 -69.01 -49.07
CA GLY A 95 -2.08 -69.33 -50.49
C GLY A 95 -3.32 -69.94 -51.16
N VAL A 96 -4.51 -69.62 -50.67
CA VAL A 96 -5.80 -70.03 -51.24
C VAL A 96 -6.63 -68.79 -51.62
N ASP A 97 -6.63 -68.46 -52.91
CA ASP A 97 -7.29 -67.24 -53.43
C ASP A 97 -8.75 -67.46 -53.88
N ASP A 98 -9.18 -68.72 -54.01
CA ASP A 98 -10.47 -69.12 -54.57
C ASP A 98 -11.54 -69.40 -53.49
N PHE A 99 -11.40 -68.86 -52.29
CA PHE A 99 -12.36 -69.04 -51.19
C PHE A 99 -13.68 -68.30 -51.44
N THR A 100 -14.81 -68.99 -51.24
CA THR A 100 -16.16 -68.47 -51.51
C THR A 100 -17.15 -68.79 -50.39
N TRP A 101 -18.30 -68.12 -50.39
CA TRP A 101 -19.39 -68.39 -49.45
C TRP A 101 -19.89 -69.83 -49.44
N ARG A 102 -19.76 -70.54 -50.57
CA ARG A 102 -20.14 -71.95 -50.67
C ARG A 102 -19.29 -72.83 -49.75
N ASP A 103 -18.03 -72.45 -49.52
CA ASP A 103 -17.12 -73.19 -48.65
C ASP A 103 -17.56 -73.18 -47.18
N ILE A 104 -18.41 -72.22 -46.78
CA ILE A 104 -18.98 -72.11 -45.43
C ILE A 104 -20.40 -72.68 -45.39
N GLN A 105 -21.27 -72.26 -46.33
CA GLN A 105 -22.69 -72.60 -46.28
C GLN A 105 -22.99 -74.02 -46.75
N LYS A 106 -22.20 -74.55 -47.69
CA LYS A 106 -22.35 -75.89 -48.28
C LYS A 106 -20.97 -76.54 -48.41
N PRO A 107 -20.27 -76.76 -47.28
CA PRO A 107 -18.93 -77.32 -47.29
C PRO A 107 -18.95 -78.74 -47.85
N THR A 108 -17.92 -79.10 -48.59
CA THR A 108 -17.69 -80.48 -49.04
C THR A 108 -16.43 -81.00 -48.39
N LEU A 109 -16.40 -82.29 -48.05
CA LEU A 109 -15.28 -82.89 -47.31
C LEU A 109 -13.95 -82.70 -48.02
N LYS A 110 -13.94 -82.85 -49.35
CA LYS A 110 -12.75 -82.66 -50.18
C LYS A 110 -12.20 -81.24 -50.08
N ARG A 111 -13.09 -80.24 -50.15
CA ARG A 111 -12.73 -78.82 -50.12
C ARG A 111 -12.36 -78.37 -48.72
N LEU A 112 -13.13 -78.75 -47.71
CA LEU A 112 -12.82 -78.48 -46.30
C LEU A 112 -11.45 -79.04 -45.91
N ARG A 113 -11.13 -80.29 -46.30
CA ARG A 113 -9.82 -80.89 -46.08
C ARG A 113 -8.67 -80.09 -46.71
N TYR A 114 -8.89 -79.56 -47.91
CA TYR A 114 -7.92 -78.70 -48.59
C TYR A 114 -7.69 -77.39 -47.81
N LEU A 115 -8.76 -76.70 -47.43
CA LEU A 115 -8.70 -75.44 -46.66
C LEU A 115 -8.02 -75.64 -45.30
N LEU A 116 -8.41 -76.68 -44.55
CA LEU A 116 -7.79 -77.02 -43.27
C LEU A 116 -6.30 -77.35 -43.43
N SER A 117 -5.91 -78.03 -44.50
CA SER A 117 -4.50 -78.31 -44.76
C SER A 117 -3.69 -77.03 -44.99
N ALA A 118 -4.27 -76.04 -45.68
CA ALA A 118 -3.66 -74.73 -45.92
C ALA A 118 -3.42 -74.00 -44.58
N ILE A 119 -4.47 -73.90 -43.76
CA ILE A 119 -4.44 -73.20 -42.48
C ILE A 119 -3.46 -73.89 -41.50
N ILE A 120 -3.47 -75.23 -41.44
CA ILE A 120 -2.55 -75.98 -40.58
C ILE A 120 -1.10 -75.75 -41.01
N ASN A 121 -0.82 -75.76 -42.33
CA ASN A 121 0.51 -75.49 -42.84
C ASN A 121 0.98 -74.07 -42.46
N PHE A 122 0.11 -73.08 -42.63
CA PHE A 122 0.39 -71.70 -42.22
C PHE A 122 0.62 -71.56 -40.72
N SER A 123 -0.20 -72.22 -39.89
CA SER A 123 -0.05 -72.21 -38.43
C SER A 123 1.32 -72.74 -37.99
N LYS A 124 1.75 -73.88 -38.56
CA LYS A 124 3.08 -74.43 -38.30
C LYS A 124 4.20 -73.48 -38.71
N PHE A 125 4.09 -72.87 -39.89
CA PHE A 125 5.05 -71.88 -40.34
C PHE A 125 5.11 -70.65 -39.42
N LYS A 126 3.95 -70.14 -38.99
CA LYS A 126 3.86 -69.02 -38.04
C LYS A 126 4.57 -69.36 -36.73
N GLU A 127 4.37 -70.55 -36.20
CA GLU A 127 4.99 -71.00 -34.96
C GLU A 127 6.52 -71.12 -35.08
N GLU A 128 7.02 -71.70 -36.17
CA GLU A 128 8.46 -71.73 -36.47
C GLU A 128 9.07 -70.34 -36.59
N ARG A 129 8.35 -69.37 -37.18
CA ARG A 129 8.81 -67.97 -37.26
C ARG A 129 8.70 -67.23 -35.93
N LYS A 130 7.70 -67.53 -35.10
CA LYS A 130 7.48 -66.89 -33.79
C LYS A 130 8.71 -66.99 -32.90
N VAL A 131 9.39 -68.14 -32.88
CA VAL A 131 10.63 -68.32 -32.10
C VAL A 131 11.71 -67.29 -32.47
N HIS A 132 11.88 -66.99 -33.76
CA HIS A 132 12.83 -65.99 -34.24
C HIS A 132 12.39 -64.56 -33.88
N PHE A 133 11.08 -64.27 -34.01
CA PHE A 133 10.55 -62.96 -33.63
C PHE A 133 10.63 -62.71 -32.12
N ASP A 134 10.36 -63.73 -31.29
CA ASP A 134 10.49 -63.64 -29.83
C ASP A 134 11.94 -63.36 -29.41
N GLN A 135 12.92 -63.94 -30.10
CA GLN A 135 14.33 -63.64 -29.88
C GLN A 135 14.67 -62.20 -30.25
N TYR A 136 14.14 -61.70 -31.37
CA TYR A 136 14.30 -60.31 -31.79
C TYR A 136 13.59 -59.32 -30.83
N LEU A 137 12.40 -59.65 -30.34
CA LEU A 137 11.69 -58.81 -29.37
C LEU A 137 12.51 -58.65 -28.08
N LYS A 138 13.15 -59.72 -27.59
CA LYS A 138 14.00 -59.66 -26.39
C LYS A 138 15.20 -58.73 -26.54
N THR A 139 15.73 -58.55 -27.76
CA THR A 139 16.90 -57.69 -28.01
C THR A 139 16.54 -56.25 -28.35
N THR A 140 15.33 -56.00 -28.84
CA THR A 140 14.98 -54.72 -29.48
C THR A 140 13.86 -53.96 -28.76
N VAL A 141 13.04 -54.66 -27.97
CA VAL A 141 11.98 -54.03 -27.17
C VAL A 141 12.48 -53.91 -25.72
N PRO A 142 12.39 -52.72 -25.09
CA PRO A 142 12.72 -52.57 -23.68
C PRO A 142 11.95 -53.60 -22.87
N SER A 143 12.66 -54.30 -21.96
CA SER A 143 12.06 -55.30 -21.08
C SER A 143 10.73 -54.79 -20.49
N PRO A 144 9.70 -55.64 -20.31
CA PRO A 144 8.45 -55.24 -19.64
C PRO A 144 8.68 -54.53 -18.30
N SER A 145 9.77 -54.88 -17.60
CA SER A 145 10.23 -54.20 -16.38
C SER A 145 10.57 -52.71 -16.59
N HIS A 146 11.10 -52.35 -17.74
CA HIS A 146 11.46 -50.97 -18.11
C HIS A 146 10.22 -50.13 -18.43
N VAL A 147 9.23 -50.71 -19.11
CA VAL A 147 7.94 -50.06 -19.37
C VAL A 147 7.19 -49.87 -18.05
N LEU A 148 7.12 -50.90 -17.21
CA LEU A 148 6.48 -50.83 -15.90
C LEU A 148 7.12 -49.74 -15.02
N ARG A 149 8.46 -49.67 -14.98
CA ARG A 149 9.20 -48.64 -14.25
C ARG A 149 8.93 -47.23 -14.79
N SER A 150 8.80 -47.08 -16.11
CA SER A 150 8.43 -45.81 -16.73
C SER A 150 7.00 -45.40 -16.36
N LEU A 151 6.07 -46.35 -16.31
CA LEU A 151 4.69 -46.08 -15.89
C LEU A 151 4.63 -45.70 -14.41
N THR A 152 5.36 -46.39 -13.53
CA THR A 152 5.43 -46.03 -12.11
C THR A 152 6.05 -44.64 -11.91
N TYR A 153 7.09 -44.32 -12.68
CA TYR A 153 7.69 -43.00 -12.65
C TYR A 153 6.69 -41.91 -13.06
N LEU A 154 5.92 -42.13 -14.14
CA LEU A 154 4.89 -41.19 -14.58
C LEU A 154 3.80 -40.99 -13.52
N ASP A 155 3.36 -42.07 -12.87
CA ASP A 155 2.34 -42.01 -11.81
C ASP A 155 2.84 -41.19 -10.61
N THR A 156 4.07 -41.44 -10.16
CA THR A 156 4.69 -40.64 -9.09
C THR A 156 4.87 -39.17 -9.46
N LEU A 157 5.17 -38.87 -10.74
CA LEU A 157 5.32 -37.51 -11.22
C LEU A 157 3.97 -36.78 -11.25
N GLN A 158 2.90 -37.48 -11.65
CA GLN A 158 1.53 -36.98 -11.63
C GLN A 158 1.05 -36.69 -10.21
N ASP A 159 1.31 -37.58 -9.26
CA ASP A 159 0.99 -37.38 -7.84
C ASP A 159 1.70 -36.16 -7.25
N ASN A 160 3.00 -36.00 -7.56
CA ASN A 160 3.77 -34.84 -7.12
C ASN A 160 3.22 -33.54 -7.71
N LEU A 161 2.91 -33.53 -9.02
CA LEU A 161 2.28 -32.39 -9.68
C LEU A 161 0.95 -32.00 -9.04
N LEU A 162 0.11 -32.99 -8.70
CA LEU A 162 -1.18 -32.74 -8.06
C LEU A 162 -1.00 -32.11 -6.67
N ARG A 163 -0.06 -32.62 -5.87
CA ARG A 163 0.26 -32.06 -4.54
C ARG A 163 0.79 -30.63 -4.63
N THR A 164 1.73 -30.37 -5.54
CA THR A 164 2.27 -29.02 -5.73
C THR A 164 1.19 -28.05 -6.22
N LYS A 165 0.31 -28.49 -7.12
CA LYS A 165 -0.83 -27.69 -7.58
C LYS A 165 -1.74 -27.32 -6.40
N GLN A 166 -2.09 -28.30 -5.55
CA GLN A 166 -2.92 -28.08 -4.37
C GLN A 166 -2.29 -27.05 -3.42
N GLN A 167 -0.98 -27.16 -3.15
CA GLN A 167 -0.25 -26.21 -2.30
C GLN A 167 -0.31 -24.78 -2.85
N VAL A 168 -0.09 -24.61 -4.17
CA VAL A 168 -0.14 -23.29 -4.82
C VAL A 168 -1.56 -22.71 -4.82
N GLU A 169 -2.59 -23.54 -4.94
CA GLU A 169 -3.99 -23.11 -4.82
C GLU A 169 -4.31 -22.64 -3.40
N ASP A 170 -3.91 -23.39 -2.38
CA ASP A 170 -4.11 -23.02 -0.97
C ASP A 170 -3.37 -21.71 -0.61
N GLU A 171 -2.12 -21.55 -1.07
CA GLU A 171 -1.35 -20.32 -0.91
C GLU A 171 -2.01 -19.13 -1.61
N ASN A 172 -2.55 -19.32 -2.83
CA ASN A 172 -3.27 -18.27 -3.53
C ASN A 172 -4.52 -17.83 -2.78
N VAL A 173 -5.28 -18.76 -2.21
CA VAL A 173 -6.46 -18.44 -1.41
C VAL A 173 -6.06 -17.66 -0.16
N ALA A 174 -4.99 -18.06 0.52
CA ALA A 174 -4.48 -17.35 1.69
C ALA A 174 -4.01 -15.93 1.35
N LEU A 175 -3.25 -15.75 0.26
CA LEU A 175 -2.78 -14.45 -0.19
C LEU A 175 -3.93 -13.54 -0.62
N ARG A 176 -4.94 -14.06 -1.33
CA ARG A 176 -6.15 -13.30 -1.70
C ARG A 176 -6.87 -12.78 -0.46
N ARG A 177 -7.02 -13.61 0.57
CA ARG A 177 -7.64 -13.20 1.83
C ARG A 177 -6.84 -12.11 2.55
N GLN A 178 -5.51 -12.20 2.57
CA GLN A 178 -4.65 -11.15 3.13
C GLN A 178 -4.78 -9.84 2.33
N LEU A 179 -4.88 -9.93 1.00
CA LEU A 179 -5.06 -8.77 0.12
C LEU A 179 -6.39 -8.07 0.39
N GLU A 180 -7.48 -8.83 0.53
CA GLU A 180 -8.80 -8.29 0.90
C GLU A 180 -8.79 -7.64 2.29
N GLU A 181 -8.10 -8.25 3.26
CA GLU A 181 -7.99 -7.68 4.61
C GLU A 181 -7.21 -6.36 4.61
N LEU A 182 -6.10 -6.29 3.87
CA LEU A 182 -5.31 -5.07 3.71
C LEU A 182 -6.09 -3.98 2.97
N GLN A 183 -6.81 -4.33 1.90
CA GLN A 183 -7.67 -3.38 1.18
C GLN A 183 -8.79 -2.84 2.08
N SER A 184 -9.39 -3.68 2.90
CA SER A 184 -10.41 -3.26 3.86
C SER A 184 -9.85 -2.29 4.91
N LYS A 185 -8.67 -2.60 5.47
CA LYS A 185 -7.96 -1.69 6.40
C LYS A 185 -7.62 -0.35 5.74
N GLN A 186 -7.08 -0.39 4.52
CA GLN A 186 -6.77 0.82 3.75
C GLN A 186 -8.02 1.67 3.48
N ALA A 187 -9.14 1.04 3.12
CA ALA A 187 -10.41 1.73 2.90
C ALA A 187 -10.99 2.34 4.19
N ALA A 188 -10.81 1.67 5.33
CA ALA A 188 -11.23 2.18 6.64
C ALA A 188 -10.34 3.33 7.13
N GLU A 189 -9.04 3.32 6.83
CA GLU A 189 -8.08 4.34 7.22
C GLU A 189 -8.07 5.56 6.29
N ALA A 190 -8.45 5.40 5.03
CA ALA A 190 -8.54 6.47 4.02
C ALA A 190 -9.28 7.76 4.50
N PRO A 191 -10.47 7.69 5.12
CA PRO A 191 -11.15 8.88 5.58
C PRO A 191 -10.41 9.59 6.72
N ALA A 192 -9.82 8.84 7.65
CA ALA A 192 -9.04 9.43 8.75
C ALA A 192 -7.78 10.13 8.22
N LEU A 193 -7.10 9.53 7.24
CA LEU A 193 -5.96 10.14 6.57
C LEU A 193 -6.35 11.42 5.84
N GLN A 194 -7.51 11.43 5.16
CA GLN A 194 -7.99 12.63 4.47
C GLN A 194 -8.28 13.77 5.44
N VAL A 195 -8.88 13.49 6.60
CA VAL A 195 -9.11 14.50 7.64
C VAL A 195 -7.79 15.12 8.11
N VAL A 196 -6.76 14.30 8.37
CA VAL A 196 -5.44 14.80 8.78
C VAL A 196 -4.79 15.65 7.67
N ILE A 197 -4.92 15.23 6.40
CA ILE A 197 -4.42 16.02 5.25
C ILE A 197 -5.11 17.38 5.20
N ASP A 198 -6.44 17.42 5.35
CA ASP A 198 -7.22 18.66 5.30
C ASP A 198 -6.89 19.57 6.49
N GLU A 199 -6.68 19.01 7.70
CA GLU A 199 -6.23 19.74 8.89
C GLU A 199 -4.82 20.33 8.71
N CYS A 200 -3.88 19.56 8.16
CA CYS A 200 -2.53 20.05 7.86
C CYS A 200 -2.58 21.20 6.85
N ALA A 201 -3.37 21.07 5.79
CA ALA A 201 -3.55 22.13 4.79
C ALA A 201 -4.14 23.40 5.41
N ALA A 202 -5.10 23.27 6.33
CA ALA A 202 -5.66 24.41 7.05
C ALA A 202 -4.61 25.09 7.96
N MET A 203 -3.80 24.31 8.69
CA MET A 203 -2.72 24.85 9.53
C MET A 203 -1.65 25.54 8.70
N GLU A 204 -1.30 25.04 7.51
CA GLU A 204 -0.36 25.71 6.60
C GLU A 204 -0.86 27.09 6.17
N VAL A 205 -2.15 27.21 5.88
CA VAL A 205 -2.79 28.50 5.58
C VAL A 205 -2.70 29.44 6.78
N ASP A 206 -3.04 28.96 7.98
CA ASP A 206 -2.98 29.75 9.22
C ASP A 206 -1.55 30.22 9.52
N ILE A 207 -0.55 29.36 9.34
CA ILE A 207 0.88 29.72 9.47
C ILE A 207 1.22 30.82 8.47
N GLY A 208 0.74 30.74 7.22
CA GLY A 208 0.90 31.79 6.22
C GLY A 208 0.31 33.14 6.68
N VAL A 209 -0.91 33.13 7.21
CA VAL A 209 -1.57 34.34 7.74
C VAL A 209 -0.83 34.90 8.96
N LEU A 210 -0.39 34.05 9.88
CA LEU A 210 0.36 34.49 11.06
C LEU A 210 1.74 35.05 10.68
N ASN A 211 2.44 34.44 9.72
CA ASN A 211 3.72 34.95 9.22
C ASN A 211 3.57 36.32 8.55
N THR A 212 2.53 36.50 7.73
CA THR A 212 2.26 37.81 7.11
C THR A 212 1.94 38.86 8.18
N ARG A 213 1.10 38.53 9.16
CA ARG A 213 0.81 39.42 10.30
C ARG A 213 2.06 39.75 11.12
N GLN A 214 2.92 38.76 11.38
CA GLN A 214 4.18 38.97 12.09
C GLN A 214 5.10 39.92 11.31
N SER A 215 5.19 39.75 9.98
CA SER A 215 5.98 40.63 9.11
C SER A 215 5.50 42.08 9.13
N VAL A 216 4.19 42.31 9.27
CA VAL A 216 3.60 43.66 9.40
C VAL A 216 3.82 44.25 10.80
N LEU A 217 3.66 43.46 11.86
CA LEU A 217 3.80 43.96 13.24
C LEU A 217 5.27 44.19 13.64
N GLN A 218 6.22 43.44 13.09
CA GLN A 218 7.65 43.62 13.38
C GLN A 218 8.17 45.05 13.16
N PRO A 219 7.95 45.71 12.00
CA PRO A 219 8.39 47.07 11.80
C PRO A 219 7.67 48.06 12.73
N GLU A 220 6.39 47.84 13.05
CA GLU A 220 5.65 48.66 14.01
C GLU A 220 6.24 48.57 15.42
N VAL A 221 6.56 47.36 15.89
CA VAL A 221 7.25 47.15 17.18
C VAL A 221 8.63 47.82 17.17
N LYS A 222 9.38 47.74 16.07
CA LYS A 222 10.67 48.43 15.94
C LYS A 222 10.50 49.95 15.98
N ALA A 223 9.49 50.49 15.31
CA ALA A 223 9.18 51.92 15.30
C ALA A 223 8.79 52.42 16.70
N LEU A 224 7.90 51.70 17.40
CA LEU A 224 7.51 52.03 18.77
C LEU A 224 8.71 51.96 19.73
N LYS A 225 9.59 50.96 19.60
CA LYS A 225 10.82 50.90 20.41
C LYS A 225 11.75 52.09 20.15
N ALA A 226 11.89 52.50 18.89
CA ALA A 226 12.67 53.69 18.54
C ALA A 226 12.03 54.96 19.11
N GLN A 227 10.70 55.07 19.08
CA GLN A 227 9.97 56.19 19.67
C GLN A 227 10.14 56.24 21.20
N VAL A 228 10.07 55.09 21.88
CA VAL A 228 10.33 55.01 23.33
C VAL A 228 11.77 55.41 23.66
N ALA A 229 12.76 54.97 22.87
CA ALA A 229 14.15 55.38 23.05
C ALA A 229 14.31 56.89 22.86
N GLN A 230 13.73 57.46 21.80
CA GLN A 230 13.77 58.90 21.55
C GLN A 230 13.13 59.70 22.69
N LEU A 231 11.94 59.29 23.14
CA LEU A 231 11.28 59.96 24.27
C LEU A 231 12.09 59.86 25.56
N ASN A 232 12.76 58.73 25.82
CA ASN A 232 13.66 58.60 26.96
C ASN A 232 14.87 59.53 26.82
N ASP A 233 15.47 59.64 25.64
CA ASP A 233 16.57 60.56 25.37
C ASP A 233 16.13 62.02 25.53
N ASP A 234 14.91 62.37 25.13
CA ASP A 234 14.32 63.71 25.30
C ASP A 234 13.98 64.02 26.78
N ILE A 235 13.65 63.01 27.58
CA ILE A 235 13.39 63.17 29.03
C ILE A 235 14.66 63.54 29.79
N VAL A 236 15.83 63.05 29.38
CA VAL A 236 17.12 63.34 30.07
C VAL A 236 17.43 64.84 30.16
N PRO A 237 17.47 65.62 29.06
CA PRO A 237 17.74 67.06 29.12
C PRO A 237 16.62 67.82 29.84
N ILE A 238 15.36 67.43 29.69
CA ILE A 238 14.24 68.03 30.44
C ILE A 238 14.43 67.82 31.95
N THR A 239 14.86 66.63 32.35
CA THR A 239 15.15 66.30 33.76
C THR A 239 16.29 67.15 34.30
N PHE A 240 17.35 67.36 33.50
CA PHE A 240 18.47 68.23 33.86
C PHE A 240 18.05 69.70 33.97
N ILE A 241 17.25 70.20 33.02
CA ILE A 241 16.68 71.55 33.08
C ILE A 241 15.82 71.72 34.34
N ARG A 242 15.00 70.73 34.68
CA ARG A 242 14.19 70.73 35.91
C ARG A 242 15.07 70.77 37.16
N MET A 243 16.18 70.03 37.22
CA MET A 243 17.13 70.09 38.33
C MET A 243 17.73 71.50 38.47
N ASN A 244 18.22 72.06 37.36
CA ASN A 244 18.76 73.42 37.38
C ASN A 244 17.73 74.48 37.79
N LEU A 245 16.47 74.33 37.36
CA LEU A 245 15.38 75.21 37.78
C LEU A 245 15.09 75.07 39.28
N ASN A 246 15.18 73.87 39.84
CA ASN A 246 15.03 73.65 41.28
C ASN A 246 16.18 74.30 42.07
N ASP A 247 17.44 74.13 41.64
CA ASP A 247 18.60 74.77 42.28
C ASP A 247 18.46 76.31 42.26
N LEU A 248 17.97 76.85 41.14
CA LEU A 248 17.76 78.28 40.98
C LEU A 248 16.58 78.79 41.81
N LEU A 249 15.53 77.98 41.98
CA LEU A 249 14.43 78.25 42.92
C LEU A 249 14.94 78.29 44.36
N GLU A 250 15.77 77.32 44.79
CA GLU A 250 16.36 77.27 46.13
C GLU A 250 17.27 78.48 46.39
N ALA A 251 18.04 78.90 45.38
CA ALA A 251 18.84 80.13 45.45
C ALA A 251 17.97 81.39 45.59
N ILE A 252 16.89 81.49 44.81
CA ILE A 252 15.92 82.59 44.93
C ILE A 252 15.26 82.60 46.30
N GLU A 253 14.85 81.46 46.84
CA GLU A 253 14.32 81.35 48.20
C GLU A 253 15.33 81.84 49.25
N GLY A 254 16.60 81.46 49.10
CA GLY A 254 17.70 81.96 49.92
C GLY A 254 17.86 83.48 49.85
N ASP A 255 17.84 84.07 48.65
CA ASP A 255 17.93 85.51 48.48
C ASP A 255 16.68 86.25 48.98
N MET A 256 15.49 85.67 48.80
CA MET A 256 14.24 86.22 49.34
C MET A 256 14.27 86.28 50.86
N ASN A 257 14.84 85.26 51.51
CA ASN A 257 15.07 85.24 52.95
C ASN A 257 16.07 86.32 53.39
N LYS A 258 17.18 86.52 52.65
CA LYS A 258 18.11 87.63 52.93
C LYS A 258 17.43 88.99 52.80
N VAL A 259 16.65 89.22 51.74
CA VAL A 259 15.90 90.47 51.56
C VAL A 259 14.90 90.68 52.69
N LYS A 260 14.27 89.61 53.19
CA LYS A 260 13.35 89.70 54.34
C LYS A 260 14.09 90.14 55.61
N VAL A 261 15.25 89.56 55.89
CA VAL A 261 16.13 89.98 57.01
C VAL A 261 16.56 91.43 56.83
N GLU A 262 16.98 91.82 55.62
CA GLU A 262 17.41 93.19 55.33
C GLU A 262 16.25 94.18 55.49
N LYS A 263 15.04 93.80 55.07
CA LYS A 263 13.82 94.60 55.30
C LYS A 263 13.55 94.77 56.80
N GLU A 264 13.68 93.72 57.60
CA GLU A 264 13.56 93.80 59.07
C GLU A 264 14.63 94.72 59.67
N ASN A 265 15.89 94.60 59.22
CA ASN A 265 16.99 95.49 59.62
C ASN A 265 16.69 96.96 59.28
N VAL A 266 16.26 97.26 58.05
CA VAL A 266 15.87 98.62 57.63
C VAL A 266 14.69 99.13 58.47
N THR A 267 13.72 98.27 58.81
CA THR A 267 12.59 98.66 59.66
C THR A 267 13.05 99.03 61.07
N GLN A 268 13.98 98.25 61.66
CA GLN A 268 14.58 98.59 62.96
C GLN A 268 15.41 99.88 62.88
N LEU A 269 16.17 100.08 61.80
CA LEU A 269 16.93 101.31 61.57
C LEU A 269 16.00 102.52 61.45
N HIS A 270 14.85 102.36 60.80
CA HIS A 270 13.85 103.41 60.68
C HIS A 270 13.22 103.76 62.04
N GLN A 271 12.88 102.75 62.86
CA GLN A 271 12.37 102.96 64.22
C GLN A 271 13.39 103.69 65.12
N THR A 272 14.67 103.33 65.02
CA THR A 272 15.73 104.03 65.76
C THR A 272 15.92 105.47 65.26
N TYR A 273 15.87 105.70 63.94
CA TYR A 273 15.89 107.04 63.34
C TYR A 273 14.71 107.90 63.83
N GLU A 274 13.49 107.38 63.81
CA GLU A 274 12.30 108.04 64.35
C GLU A 274 12.47 108.41 65.83
N GLY A 275 13.05 107.51 66.63
CA GLY A 275 13.38 107.75 68.03
C GLY A 275 14.38 108.91 68.22
N ILE A 276 15.42 108.99 67.37
CA ILE A 276 16.39 110.08 67.37
C ILE A 276 15.72 111.40 66.96
N VAL A 277 14.89 111.41 65.91
CA VAL A 277 14.16 112.59 65.45
C VAL A 277 13.21 113.11 66.53
N SER A 278 12.51 112.22 67.23
CA SER A 278 11.64 112.59 68.36
C SER A 278 12.43 113.25 69.50
N LYS A 279 13.57 112.66 69.89
CA LYS A 279 14.49 113.27 70.87
C LYS A 279 15.00 114.64 70.42
N ALA A 280 15.34 114.78 69.13
CA ALA A 280 15.78 116.05 68.55
C ALA A 280 14.67 117.11 68.56
N LYS A 281 13.43 116.76 68.21
CA LYS A 281 12.26 117.66 68.31
C LYS A 281 12.02 118.13 69.74
N LEU A 282 12.12 117.23 70.73
CA LEU A 282 12.05 117.56 72.16
C LEU A 282 13.17 118.54 72.56
N ALA A 283 14.40 118.32 72.10
CA ALA A 283 15.52 119.23 72.37
C ALA A 283 15.31 120.61 71.75
N VAL A 284 14.78 120.70 70.51
CA VAL A 284 14.43 121.97 69.85
C VAL A 284 13.31 122.69 70.60
N ALA A 285 12.27 121.98 71.04
CA ALA A 285 11.20 122.56 71.85
C ALA A 285 11.74 123.09 73.20
N HIS A 286 12.64 122.34 73.83
CA HIS A 286 13.31 122.78 75.05
C HIS A 286 14.17 124.03 74.83
N LYS A 287 14.90 124.11 73.71
CA LYS A 287 15.67 125.29 73.31
C LYS A 287 14.76 126.51 73.12
N ALA A 288 13.66 126.38 72.37
CA ALA A 288 12.70 127.47 72.17
C ALA A 288 12.11 127.98 73.50
N ARG A 289 11.86 127.08 74.46
CA ARG A 289 11.38 127.44 75.80
C ARG A 289 12.42 128.24 76.60
N VAL A 290 13.71 127.90 76.47
CA VAL A 290 14.81 128.64 77.08
C VAL A 290 14.97 130.02 76.43
N GLU A 291 14.81 130.14 75.12
CA GLU A 291 14.84 131.43 74.40
C GLU A 291 13.73 132.37 74.88
N ILE A 292 12.50 131.88 75.05
CA ILE A 292 11.39 132.67 75.62
C ILE A 292 11.72 133.16 77.04
N LEU A 293 12.32 132.31 77.89
CA LEU A 293 12.75 132.69 79.23
C LEU A 293 13.86 133.75 79.21
N LEU A 294 14.78 133.69 78.24
CA LEU A 294 15.84 134.67 78.06
C LEU A 294 15.29 136.02 77.59
N ASP A 295 14.31 136.03 76.68
CA ASP A 295 13.65 137.27 76.24
C ASP A 295 12.82 137.88 77.38
N GLN A 296 12.08 137.09 78.16
CA GLN A 296 11.41 137.58 79.37
C GLN A 296 12.39 138.22 80.37
N ARG A 297 13.58 137.64 80.55
CA ARG A 297 14.65 138.22 81.38
C ARG A 297 15.21 139.51 80.79
N ARG A 298 15.30 139.61 79.47
CA ARG A 298 15.78 140.81 78.75
C ARG A 298 14.76 141.95 78.86
N ASP A 299 13.47 141.66 78.71
CA ASP A 299 12.38 142.62 78.88
C ASP A 299 12.30 143.13 80.32
N GLN A 300 12.47 142.25 81.32
CA GLN A 300 12.61 142.66 82.71
C GLN A 300 13.79 143.62 82.91
N LEU A 301 14.92 143.37 82.24
CA LEU A 301 16.10 144.23 82.31
C LEU A 301 15.86 145.61 81.66
N GLU A 302 15.15 145.66 80.53
CA GLU A 302 14.72 146.90 79.87
C GLU A 302 13.78 147.71 80.77
N VAL A 303 12.79 147.07 81.41
CA VAL A 303 11.92 147.71 82.42
C VAL A 303 12.75 148.30 83.56
N TYR A 304 13.75 147.57 84.07
CA TYR A 304 14.66 148.10 85.10
C TYR A 304 15.49 149.28 84.61
N LYS A 305 16.00 149.25 83.36
CA LYS A 305 16.73 150.37 82.75
C LYS A 305 15.83 151.60 82.54
N GLN A 306 14.56 151.40 82.19
CA GLN A 306 13.61 152.47 81.96
C GLN A 306 13.14 153.11 83.26
N GLN A 307 12.96 152.32 84.32
CA GLN A 307 12.79 152.80 85.70
C GLN A 307 14.03 153.55 86.22
N ALA A 308 15.24 153.12 85.84
CA ALA A 308 16.48 153.84 86.16
C ALA A 308 16.60 155.18 85.39
N ARG A 309 16.21 155.22 84.10
CA ARG A 309 16.19 156.45 83.27
C ARG A 309 15.16 157.47 83.73
N THR A 310 13.96 157.06 84.15
CA THR A 310 12.97 157.98 84.73
C THR A 310 13.40 158.50 86.09
N LYS A 311 14.09 157.69 86.91
CA LYS A 311 14.74 158.18 88.14
C LYS A 311 15.90 159.16 87.87
N MET A 312 16.64 159.00 86.77
CA MET A 312 17.69 159.96 86.35
C MET A 312 17.12 161.24 85.73
N GLN A 313 16.05 161.18 84.94
CA GLN A 313 15.41 162.38 84.38
C GLN A 313 14.64 163.19 85.43
N ALA A 314 14.25 162.57 86.55
CA ALA A 314 13.78 163.26 87.75
C ALA A 314 14.91 164.03 88.50
N ALA A 315 16.17 163.95 88.05
CA ALA A 315 17.32 164.58 88.71
C ALA A 315 17.99 165.73 87.91
N GLU A 316 17.55 166.05 86.67
CA GLU A 316 18.21 167.07 85.81
C GLU A 316 17.35 168.31 85.47
N HIS A 317 16.18 168.50 86.10
CA HIS A 317 15.44 169.77 86.03
C HIS A 317 14.94 170.25 87.42
N VAL A 318 15.91 170.39 88.33
CA VAL A 318 15.96 171.44 89.36
C VAL A 318 17.14 172.33 89.03
#